data_AF-A0A2V4DWG0-F1
#
_entry.id   AF-A0A2V4DWG0-F1
#
_cell.length_a   1.000
_cell.length_b   1.000
_cell.length_c   1.000
_cell.angle_alpha   90.00
_cell.angle_beta   90.00
_cell.angle_gamma   90.00
#
_symmetry.space_group_name_H-M   'P 1'
#
loop_
_entity.id
_entity.type
_entity.pdbx_description
1 polymer ?
#
loop_
_entity_poly.entity_id
_entity_poly.type
_entity_poly.pdbx_seq_one_letter_code
_entity_poly.pdbx_strand_id
1 'polypeptide(L)'
;MQLLEDVNGAKFPDPEPRRLLKLADRDSIPTYFVEPGVEDEDWLTWLEATADEAAKLSRMFLQLFARRRFAKTWKRTQPEVSEPPISEGSESLAIAAGLAGTWWRISESFSTVELQESRNRRFASRLRGALANLSSIKEDPVLIVPIYQDWMGDILATLKTNVEVEAVEAVGLEE
;
A
#
# COMPACT_ATOMS: atom_id res chain seq x y z
N MET A 1 -11.46 24.27 29.00
CA MET A 1 -11.31 22.96 28.36
C MET A 1 -10.87 23.27 26.94
N GLN A 2 -9.59 23.05 26.63
CA GLN A 2 -9.04 23.39 25.31
C GLN A 2 -9.52 22.28 24.36
N LEU A 3 -10.28 22.63 23.32
CA LEU A 3 -10.72 21.65 22.33
C LEU A 3 -9.50 21.26 21.48
N LEU A 4 -9.48 20.04 20.93
CA LEU A 4 -8.38 19.55 20.10
C LEU A 4 -8.11 20.50 18.90
N GLU A 5 -9.14 21.21 18.48
CA GLU A 5 -9.19 22.22 17.42
C GLU A 5 -8.38 23.49 17.75
N ASP A 6 -8.20 23.80 19.04
CA ASP A 6 -7.44 24.96 19.53
C ASP A 6 -5.93 24.68 19.65
N VAL A 7 -5.52 23.42 19.45
CA VAL A 7 -4.12 23.02 19.45
C VAL A 7 -3.55 23.28 18.06
N ASN A 8 -2.80 24.37 17.93
CA ASN A 8 -2.10 24.73 16.70
C ASN A 8 -0.91 23.75 16.48
N GLY A 9 -1.24 22.53 16.05
CA GLY A 9 -0.27 21.47 15.74
C GLY A 9 0.45 21.74 14.42
N ALA A 10 1.56 21.03 14.22
CA ALA A 10 2.23 21.03 12.93
C ALA A 10 1.25 20.51 11.85
N LYS A 11 0.99 21.34 10.83
CA LYS A 11 0.18 20.95 9.66
C LYS A 11 1.03 20.04 8.79
N PHE A 12 0.99 18.75 9.08
CA PHE A 12 1.56 17.76 8.18
C PHE A 12 0.72 17.71 6.90
N PRO A 13 1.35 17.64 5.72
CA PRO A 13 0.61 17.39 4.49
C PRO A 13 -0.12 16.04 4.63
N ASP A 14 -1.32 15.96 4.07
CA ASP A 14 -2.06 14.70 4.00
C ASP A 14 -1.18 13.63 3.35
N PRO A 15 -1.26 12.36 3.79
CA PRO A 15 -0.57 11.27 3.11
C PRO A 15 -1.04 11.20 1.65
N GLU A 16 -0.12 10.83 0.74
CA GLU A 16 -0.36 10.85 -0.71
C GLU A 16 -1.68 10.19 -1.16
N PRO A 17 -2.08 8.99 -0.67
CA PRO A 17 -3.38 8.40 -1.04
C PRO A 17 -4.58 9.29 -0.70
N ARG A 18 -4.55 9.94 0.47
CA ARG A 18 -5.61 10.86 0.92
C ARG A 18 -5.63 12.13 0.06
N ARG A 19 -4.45 12.64 -0.31
CA ARG A 19 -4.31 13.79 -1.20
C ARG A 19 -4.88 13.49 -2.59
N LEU A 20 -4.56 12.31 -3.15
CA LEU A 20 -5.07 11.85 -4.44
C LEU A 20 -6.59 11.65 -4.41
N LEU A 21 -7.13 11.05 -3.35
CA LEU A 21 -8.58 10.89 -3.19
C LEU A 21 -9.31 12.25 -3.21
N LYS A 22 -8.83 13.23 -2.43
CA LYS A 22 -9.42 14.59 -2.44
C LYS A 22 -9.37 15.27 -3.81
N LEU A 23 -8.31 15.02 -4.58
CA LEU A 23 -8.19 15.53 -5.95
C LEU A 23 -9.16 14.82 -6.89
N ALA A 24 -9.32 13.51 -6.76
CA ALA A 24 -10.26 12.73 -7.53
C ALA A 24 -11.71 13.15 -7.24
N ASP A 25 -12.06 13.38 -5.98
CA ASP A 25 -13.38 13.88 -5.56
C ASP A 25 -13.69 15.25 -6.19
N ARG A 26 -12.70 16.17 -6.15
CA ARG A 26 -12.86 17.52 -6.72
C ARG A 26 -13.10 17.50 -8.22
N ASP A 27 -12.36 16.65 -8.93
CA ASP A 27 -12.37 16.61 -10.40
C ASP A 27 -13.29 15.50 -10.95
N SER A 28 -14.10 14.87 -10.09
CA SER A 28 -15.04 13.78 -10.43
C SER A 28 -14.37 12.63 -11.18
N ILE A 29 -13.15 12.28 -10.78
CA ILE A 29 -12.38 11.18 -11.36
C ILE A 29 -12.84 9.87 -10.71
N PRO A 30 -13.20 8.84 -11.51
CA PRO A 30 -13.57 7.53 -10.96
C PRO A 30 -12.49 6.96 -10.03
N THR A 31 -12.89 6.63 -8.81
CA THR A 31 -11.97 6.11 -7.78
C THR A 31 -12.37 4.69 -7.40
N TYR A 32 -11.39 3.80 -7.23
CA TYR A 32 -11.64 2.38 -6.97
C TYR A 32 -10.94 1.94 -5.69
N PHE A 33 -11.65 1.22 -4.82
CA PHE A 33 -11.05 0.60 -3.65
C PHE A 33 -10.59 -0.82 -3.98
N VAL A 34 -9.27 -0.99 -4.08
CA VAL A 34 -8.62 -2.26 -4.39
C VAL A 34 -8.60 -3.19 -3.18
N GLU A 35 -8.59 -2.67 -1.96
CA GLU A 35 -8.80 -3.48 -0.77
C GLU A 35 -10.27 -3.92 -0.69
N PRO A 36 -10.55 -5.22 -0.50
CA PRO A 36 -11.90 -5.68 -0.26
C PRO A 36 -12.51 -5.03 0.98
N GLY A 37 -13.83 -4.86 0.96
CA GLY A 37 -14.57 -4.34 2.10
C GLY A 37 -14.61 -5.32 3.27
N VAL A 38 -15.10 -4.85 4.41
CA VAL A 38 -15.27 -5.68 5.63
C VAL A 38 -16.28 -6.81 5.42
N GLU A 39 -17.15 -6.70 4.40
CA GLU A 39 -18.14 -7.72 4.06
C GLU A 39 -17.56 -8.91 3.28
N ASP A 40 -16.30 -8.83 2.83
CA ASP A 40 -15.64 -9.91 2.09
C ASP A 40 -15.09 -10.97 3.06
N GLU A 41 -15.78 -12.11 3.16
CA GLU A 41 -15.43 -13.22 4.06
C GLU A 41 -14.06 -13.84 3.75
N ASP A 42 -13.70 -13.95 2.46
CA ASP A 42 -12.41 -14.51 2.03
C ASP A 42 -11.26 -13.58 2.46
N TRP A 43 -11.47 -12.27 2.33
CA TRP A 43 -10.53 -11.26 2.79
C TRP A 43 -10.39 -11.23 4.31
N LEU A 44 -11.50 -11.34 5.05
CA LEU A 44 -11.47 -11.48 6.51
C LEU A 44 -10.69 -12.72 6.93
N THR A 45 -10.92 -13.86 6.27
CA THR A 45 -10.18 -15.10 6.54
C THR A 45 -8.68 -14.92 6.28
N TRP A 46 -8.30 -14.21 5.22
CA TRP A 46 -6.90 -13.88 4.95
C TRP A 46 -6.30 -12.95 6.03
N LEU A 47 -7.06 -11.96 6.51
CA LEU A 47 -6.65 -11.06 7.59
C LEU A 47 -6.44 -11.81 8.90
N GLU A 48 -7.35 -12.72 9.25
CA GLU A 48 -7.23 -13.60 10.41
C GLU A 48 -5.97 -14.47 10.33
N ALA A 49 -5.73 -15.13 9.18
CA ALA A 49 -4.54 -15.94 8.98
C ALA A 49 -3.24 -15.11 9.09
N THR A 50 -3.26 -13.86 8.60
CA THR A 50 -2.14 -12.93 8.74
C THR A 50 -1.91 -12.54 10.20
N ALA A 51 -2.98 -12.31 10.96
CA ALA A 51 -2.89 -12.01 12.38
C ALA A 51 -2.34 -13.21 13.18
N ASP A 52 -2.81 -14.42 12.89
CA ASP A 52 -2.34 -15.66 13.52
C ASP A 52 -0.85 -15.90 13.26
N GLU A 53 -0.39 -15.71 12.01
CA GLU A 53 1.02 -15.82 11.67
C GLU A 53 1.87 -14.80 12.44
N ALA A 54 1.43 -13.55 12.49
CA ALA A 54 2.13 -12.48 13.20
C ALA A 54 2.18 -12.73 14.72
N ALA A 55 1.15 -13.38 15.28
CA ALA A 55 1.02 -13.69 16.70
C ALA A 55 1.79 -14.94 17.17
N LYS A 56 2.41 -15.70 16.25
CA LYS A 56 3.19 -16.89 16.63
C LYS A 56 4.28 -16.54 17.65
N LEU A 57 4.42 -17.38 18.69
CA LEU A 57 5.43 -17.21 19.75
C LEU A 57 6.85 -17.07 19.19
N SER A 58 7.17 -17.81 18.12
CA SER A 58 8.45 -17.71 17.41
C SER A 58 8.72 -16.29 16.86
N ARG A 59 7.67 -15.58 16.42
CA ARG A 59 7.74 -14.19 15.94
C ARG A 59 7.86 -13.21 17.09
N MET A 60 7.22 -13.48 18.23
CA MET A 60 7.35 -12.65 19.44
C MET A 60 8.80 -12.61 19.95
N PHE A 61 9.51 -13.75 19.96
CA PHE A 61 10.93 -13.76 20.34
C PHE A 61 11.81 -12.87 19.45
N LEU A 62 11.47 -12.75 18.16
CA LEU A 62 12.20 -11.87 17.24
C LEU A 62 12.04 -10.38 17.58
N GLN A 63 11.00 -10.00 18.33
CA GLN A 63 10.77 -8.61 18.74
C GLN A 63 11.81 -8.11 19.74
N LEU A 64 12.41 -9.01 20.54
CA LEU A 64 13.53 -8.66 21.43
C LEU A 64 14.74 -8.11 20.65
N PHE A 65 14.85 -8.48 19.38
CA PHE A 65 15.91 -8.02 18.48
C PHE A 65 15.41 -7.04 17.42
N ALA A 66 14.20 -6.47 17.57
CA ALA A 66 13.59 -5.57 16.59
C ALA A 66 14.52 -4.42 16.19
N ARG A 67 15.15 -3.75 17.17
CA ARG A 67 16.11 -2.67 16.90
C ARG A 67 17.30 -3.12 16.05
N ARG A 68 17.88 -4.28 16.35
CA ARG A 68 19.03 -4.83 15.60
C ARG A 68 18.62 -5.27 14.20
N ARG A 69 17.44 -5.90 14.07
CA ARG A 69 16.86 -6.28 12.78
C ARG A 69 16.61 -5.04 11.92
N PHE A 70 15.98 -4.01 12.49
CA PHE A 70 15.74 -2.74 11.82
C PHE A 70 17.04 -2.11 11.32
N ALA A 71 18.04 -1.94 12.19
CA ALA A 71 19.33 -1.38 11.82
C ALA A 71 20.04 -2.19 10.71
N LYS A 72 19.92 -3.52 10.74
CA LYS A 72 20.50 -4.40 9.70
C LYS A 72 19.77 -4.26 8.37
N THR A 73 18.44 -4.21 8.37
CA THR A 73 17.64 -4.02 7.16
C THR A 73 17.87 -2.63 6.57
N TRP A 74 17.87 -1.58 7.40
CA TRP A 74 18.21 -0.21 7.00
C TRP A 74 19.55 -0.11 6.28
N LYS A 75 20.61 -0.71 6.84
CA LYS A 75 21.95 -0.75 6.21
C LYS A 75 21.97 -1.43 4.84
N ARG A 76 21.01 -2.32 4.56
CA ARG A 76 20.86 -2.99 3.27
C ARG A 76 20.00 -2.19 2.29
N THR A 77 18.92 -1.58 2.77
CA THR A 77 17.95 -0.84 1.95
C THR A 77 18.46 0.54 1.56
N GLN A 78 19.12 1.28 2.46
CA GLN A 78 19.53 2.67 2.18
C GLN A 78 20.39 2.84 0.91
N PRO A 79 21.37 1.95 0.61
CA PRO A 79 22.14 2.03 -0.64
C PRO A 79 21.34 1.76 -1.92
N GLU A 80 20.15 1.18 -1.82
CA GLU A 80 19.27 0.88 -2.97
C GLU A 80 18.41 2.10 -3.36
N VAL A 81 18.40 3.14 -2.52
CA VAL A 81 17.59 4.34 -2.73
C VAL A 81 18.42 5.43 -3.40
N SER A 82 17.83 6.04 -4.42
CA SER A 82 18.39 7.20 -5.12
C SER A 82 17.70 8.49 -4.68
N GLU A 83 18.44 9.59 -4.68
CA GLU A 83 17.84 10.91 -4.49
C GLU A 83 16.89 11.25 -5.66
N PRO A 84 15.68 11.75 -5.36
CA PRO A 84 14.80 12.25 -6.40
C PRO A 84 15.40 13.48 -7.07
N PRO A 85 15.12 13.72 -8.36
CA PRO A 85 15.65 14.86 -9.11
C PRO A 85 14.91 16.17 -8.78
N ILE A 86 14.90 16.55 -7.50
CA ILE A 86 14.34 17.81 -6.99
C ILE A 86 15.42 18.59 -6.22
N SER A 87 15.35 19.92 -6.25
CA SER A 87 16.43 20.75 -5.69
C SER A 87 16.39 20.87 -4.16
N GLU A 88 15.21 20.80 -3.56
CA GLU A 88 15.04 21.03 -2.12
C GLU A 88 14.58 19.73 -1.44
N GLY A 89 15.29 19.33 -0.38
CA GLY A 89 14.92 18.16 0.42
C GLY A 89 15.17 16.80 -0.22
N SER A 90 15.91 16.70 -1.34
CA SER A 90 16.20 15.44 -2.04
C SER A 90 16.80 14.37 -1.12
N GLU A 91 17.82 14.75 -0.34
CA GLU A 91 18.48 13.87 0.64
C GLU A 91 17.49 13.37 1.70
N SER A 92 16.66 14.26 2.25
CA SER A 92 15.67 13.91 3.27
C SER A 92 14.60 12.96 2.72
N LEU A 93 14.18 13.16 1.48
CA LEU A 93 13.26 12.25 0.79
C LEU A 93 13.90 10.89 0.51
N ALA A 94 15.18 10.85 0.14
CA ALA A 94 15.89 9.58 -0.03
C ALA A 94 15.99 8.81 1.29
N ILE A 95 16.31 9.49 2.39
CA ILE A 95 16.30 8.88 3.74
C ILE A 95 14.89 8.36 4.09
N ALA A 96 13.86 9.17 3.85
CA ALA A 96 12.47 8.76 4.11
C ALA A 96 12.05 7.55 3.28
N ALA A 97 12.43 7.50 2.00
CA ALA A 97 12.17 6.36 1.12
C ALA A 97 12.89 5.10 1.62
N GLY A 98 14.15 5.20 2.05
CA GLY A 98 14.88 4.08 2.64
C GLY A 98 14.22 3.57 3.93
N LEU A 99 13.66 4.47 4.74
CA LEU A 99 13.00 4.11 5.99
C LEU A 99 11.66 3.42 5.70
N ALA A 100 10.90 3.94 4.73
CA ALA A 100 9.67 3.32 4.25
C ALA A 100 9.93 1.90 3.70
N GLY A 101 10.96 1.73 2.85
CA GLY A 101 11.33 0.41 2.34
C GLY A 101 11.83 -0.54 3.43
N THR A 102 12.59 -0.02 4.40
CA THR A 102 13.01 -0.80 5.58
C THR A 102 11.82 -1.28 6.40
N TRP A 103 10.85 -0.39 6.65
CA TRP A 103 9.62 -0.71 7.35
C TRP A 103 8.83 -1.79 6.61
N TRP A 104 8.61 -1.60 5.31
CA TRP A 104 7.90 -2.56 4.46
C TRP A 104 8.54 -3.96 4.49
N ARG A 105 9.86 -4.05 4.30
CA ARG A 105 10.58 -5.34 4.36
C ARG A 105 10.46 -6.03 5.72
N ILE A 106 10.42 -5.26 6.80
CA ILE A 106 10.26 -5.80 8.14
C ILE A 106 8.82 -6.26 8.37
N SER A 107 7.81 -5.48 7.95
CA SER A 107 6.40 -5.89 8.07
C SER A 107 6.14 -7.15 7.25
N GLU A 108 6.63 -7.21 6.01
CA GLU A 108 6.52 -8.41 5.17
C GLU A 108 7.18 -9.64 5.81
N SER A 109 8.24 -9.45 6.60
CA SER A 109 8.91 -10.57 7.28
C SER A 109 8.05 -11.27 8.34
N PHE A 110 6.94 -10.67 8.75
CA PHE A 110 5.95 -11.28 9.65
C PHE A 110 4.85 -12.04 8.91
N SER A 111 4.85 -12.04 7.59
CA SER A 111 3.94 -12.85 6.77
C SER A 111 4.66 -14.06 6.20
N THR A 112 3.91 -15.02 5.65
CA THR A 112 4.44 -16.13 4.87
C THR A 112 4.37 -15.82 3.38
N VAL A 113 5.14 -16.54 2.57
CA VAL A 113 5.13 -16.36 1.10
C VAL A 113 3.73 -16.66 0.54
N GLU A 114 3.04 -17.66 1.08
CA GLU A 114 1.69 -18.05 0.65
C GLU A 114 0.67 -16.93 0.93
N LEU A 115 0.74 -16.31 2.11
CA LEU A 115 -0.11 -15.16 2.47
C LEU A 115 0.17 -13.94 1.60
N GLN A 116 1.45 -13.66 1.33
CA GLN A 116 1.87 -12.58 0.44
C GLN A 116 1.38 -12.80 -1.00
N GLU A 117 1.54 -14.01 -1.53
CA GLU A 117 1.05 -14.38 -2.87
C GLU A 117 -0.47 -14.28 -2.97
N SER A 118 -1.20 -14.76 -1.94
CA SER A 118 -2.65 -14.65 -1.86
C SER A 118 -3.11 -13.19 -1.92
N ARG A 119 -2.51 -12.31 -1.10
CA ARG A 119 -2.74 -10.86 -1.15
C ARG A 119 -2.47 -10.30 -2.54
N ASN A 120 -1.30 -10.60 -3.10
CA ASN A 120 -0.87 -10.04 -4.38
C ASN A 120 -1.81 -10.46 -5.51
N ARG A 121 -2.29 -11.72 -5.52
CA ARG A 121 -3.29 -12.21 -6.48
C ARG A 121 -4.60 -11.45 -6.34
N ARG A 122 -5.13 -11.29 -5.11
CA ARG A 122 -6.38 -10.56 -4.87
C ARG A 122 -6.28 -9.10 -5.31
N PHE A 123 -5.20 -8.41 -4.96
CA PHE A 123 -4.95 -7.03 -5.40
C PHE A 123 -4.83 -6.93 -6.93
N ALA A 124 -4.07 -7.81 -7.57
CA ALA A 124 -3.93 -7.83 -9.03
C ALA A 124 -5.27 -8.09 -9.74
N SER A 125 -6.08 -9.01 -9.19
CA SER A 125 -7.43 -9.32 -9.68
C SER A 125 -8.33 -8.10 -9.66
N ARG A 126 -8.34 -7.38 -8.54
CA ARG A 126 -9.14 -6.17 -8.34
C ARG A 126 -8.63 -4.96 -9.13
N LEU A 127 -7.32 -4.84 -9.33
CA LEU A 127 -6.74 -3.83 -10.24
C LEU A 127 -7.17 -4.06 -11.69
N ARG A 128 -7.19 -5.33 -12.14
CA ARG A 128 -7.74 -5.68 -13.46
C ARG A 128 -9.24 -5.36 -13.53
N GLY A 129 -9.98 -5.62 -12.45
CA GLY A 129 -11.37 -5.25 -12.29
C GLY A 129 -11.64 -3.76 -12.47
N ALA A 130 -10.93 -2.95 -11.69
CA ALA A 130 -11.01 -1.49 -11.76
C ALA A 130 -10.68 -0.97 -13.16
N LEU A 131 -9.63 -1.51 -13.79
CA LEU A 131 -9.28 -1.14 -15.16
C LEU A 131 -10.37 -1.55 -16.15
N ALA A 132 -10.94 -2.76 -16.03
CA ALA A 132 -12.02 -3.23 -16.89
C ALA A 132 -13.29 -2.37 -16.76
N ASN A 133 -13.65 -1.96 -15.53
CA ASN A 133 -14.73 -1.01 -15.31
C ASN A 133 -14.40 0.34 -15.96
N LEU A 134 -13.20 0.87 -15.76
CA LEU A 134 -12.77 2.14 -16.36
C LEU A 134 -12.76 2.08 -17.90
N SER A 135 -12.37 0.95 -18.50
CA SER A 135 -12.43 0.69 -19.94
C SER A 135 -13.85 0.72 -20.51
N SER A 136 -14.87 0.44 -19.70
CA SER A 136 -16.26 0.55 -20.14
C SER A 136 -16.75 2.00 -20.22
N ILE A 137 -16.05 2.92 -19.55
CA ILE A 137 -16.43 4.34 -19.42
C ILE A 137 -15.52 5.25 -20.27
N LYS A 138 -14.26 4.86 -20.51
CA LYS A 138 -13.25 5.64 -21.24
C LYS A 138 -12.58 4.82 -22.33
N GLU A 139 -12.33 5.46 -23.48
CA GLU A 139 -11.72 4.84 -24.67
C GLU A 139 -10.24 4.44 -24.48
N ASP A 140 -9.46 5.25 -23.77
CA ASP A 140 -8.05 4.96 -23.40
C ASP A 140 -7.86 5.08 -21.88
N PRO A 141 -8.22 4.03 -21.12
CA PRO A 141 -8.29 4.08 -19.67
C PRO A 141 -6.90 3.95 -19.04
N VAL A 142 -6.51 4.94 -18.23
CA VAL A 142 -5.29 4.90 -17.42
C VAL A 142 -5.66 4.92 -15.93
N LEU A 143 -5.25 3.87 -15.21
CA LEU A 143 -5.41 3.77 -13.77
C LEU A 143 -4.12 4.19 -13.05
N ILE A 144 -4.23 5.16 -12.14
CA ILE A 144 -3.14 5.56 -11.25
C ILE A 144 -3.25 4.76 -9.96
N VAL A 145 -2.17 4.04 -9.60
CA VAL A 145 -2.16 3.15 -8.43
C VAL A 145 -1.06 3.60 -7.46
N PRO A 146 -1.40 4.21 -6.30
CA PRO A 146 -0.42 4.49 -5.26
C PRO A 146 -0.02 3.19 -4.56
N ILE A 147 1.24 2.78 -4.70
CA ILE A 147 1.78 1.55 -4.13
C ILE A 147 3.15 1.80 -3.49
N TYR A 148 3.47 1.04 -2.45
CA TYR A 148 4.82 1.01 -1.88
C TYR A 148 5.83 0.53 -2.92
N GLN A 149 6.94 1.27 -3.09
CA GLN A 149 7.95 0.97 -4.09
C GLN A 149 8.55 -0.44 -3.94
N ASP A 150 8.84 -0.86 -2.70
CA ASP A 150 9.32 -2.21 -2.40
C ASP A 150 8.31 -3.33 -2.73
N TRP A 151 7.02 -3.02 -2.84
CA TRP A 151 5.97 -3.97 -3.22
C TRP A 151 5.68 -4.00 -4.72
N MET A 152 6.05 -2.94 -5.43
CA MET A 152 5.72 -2.74 -6.85
C MET A 152 6.21 -3.90 -7.73
N GLY A 153 7.39 -4.46 -7.43
CA GLY A 153 7.95 -5.61 -8.15
C GLY A 153 7.05 -6.85 -8.10
N ASP A 154 6.54 -7.18 -6.92
CA ASP A 154 5.72 -8.39 -6.70
C ASP A 154 4.33 -8.24 -7.32
N ILE A 155 3.72 -7.06 -7.20
CA ILE A 155 2.44 -6.77 -7.85
C ILE A 155 2.58 -6.78 -9.37
N LEU A 156 3.64 -6.16 -9.92
CA LEU A 156 3.89 -6.20 -11.36
C LEU A 156 4.11 -7.62 -11.87
N ALA A 157 4.88 -8.44 -11.14
CA ALA A 157 5.07 -9.83 -11.47
C ALA A 157 3.74 -10.59 -11.49
N THR A 158 2.90 -10.36 -10.48
CA THR A 158 1.57 -10.98 -10.37
C THR A 158 0.64 -10.54 -11.50
N LEU A 159 0.60 -9.24 -11.83
CA LEU A 159 -0.19 -8.69 -12.94
C LEU A 159 0.22 -9.24 -14.31
N LYS A 160 1.47 -9.69 -14.48
CA LYS A 160 1.95 -10.35 -15.70
C LYS A 160 1.54 -11.82 -15.81
N THR A 161 0.96 -12.40 -14.76
CA THR A 161 0.39 -13.76 -14.80
C THR A 161 -1.08 -13.73 -15.26
N ASN A 162 -1.72 -14.89 -15.38
CA ASN A 162 -3.12 -14.98 -15.79
C ASN A 162 -4.07 -14.90 -14.60
N VAL A 163 -4.02 -13.79 -13.85
CA VAL A 163 -4.95 -13.53 -12.73
C VAL A 163 -6.33 -13.24 -13.28
N GLU A 164 -7.36 -13.86 -12.71
CA GLU A 164 -8.75 -13.60 -13.07
C GLU A 164 -9.14 -12.15 -12.76
N VAL A 165 -10.21 -11.68 -13.41
CA VAL A 165 -10.74 -10.33 -13.18
C VAL A 165 -11.82 -10.42 -12.12
N GLU A 166 -11.67 -9.66 -11.05
CA GLU A 166 -12.70 -9.50 -10.03
C GLU A 166 -13.39 -8.14 -10.22
N ALA A 167 -14.71 -8.13 -10.27
CA ALA A 167 -15.46 -6.89 -10.50
C ALA A 167 -15.23 -5.88 -9.37
N VAL A 168 -14.91 -4.64 -9.76
CA VAL A 168 -14.79 -3.50 -8.85
C VAL A 168 -15.49 -2.31 -9.49
N GLU A 169 -16.34 -1.65 -8.72
CA GLU A 169 -17.07 -0.46 -9.14
C GLU A 169 -16.40 0.81 -8.62
N ALA A 170 -16.57 1.90 -9.36
CA ALA A 170 -16.08 3.20 -8.94
C ALA A 170 -16.92 3.72 -7.77
N VAL A 171 -16.26 4.24 -6.75
CA VAL A 171 -16.89 4.90 -5.61
C VAL A 171 -16.98 6.40 -5.89
N GLY A 172 -18.11 7.01 -5.51
CA GLY A 172 -18.32 8.45 -5.61
C GLY A 172 -18.91 8.95 -6.94
N LEU A 173 -19.34 8.05 -7.83
CA LEU A 173 -20.25 8.40 -8.92
C LEU A 173 -21.69 8.31 -8.40
N GLU A 174 -22.10 9.27 -7.57
CA GLU A 174 -23.54 9.53 -7.41
C GLU A 174 -24.07 10.18 -8.70
N GLU A 175 -25.23 9.71 -9.18
CA GLU A 175 -25.95 10.27 -10.34
C GLU A 175 -26.29 11.77 -10.20
#